data_AF-A0A956DRA9-F1
#
_entry.id   AF-A0A956DRA9-F1
#
_cell.length_a   1.000
_cell.length_b   1.000
_cell.length_c   1.000
_cell.angle_alpha   90.00
_cell.angle_beta   90.00
_cell.angle_gamma   90.00
#
_symmetry.space_group_name_H-M   'P 1'
#
loop_
_entity.id
_entity.type
_entity.pdbx_description
1 polymer ?
#
loop_
_entity_poly.entity_id
_entity_poly.type
_entity_poly.pdbx_seq_one_letter_code
_entity_poly.pdbx_strand_id
1 'polypeptide(L)'
;MGRIAMTWWGVLLTLAAAASGCRTTTTPADDGVGSAVAPPASASTTARPPAATPSTPRAHPAGSELGAASFSYVEGGDTLRFITPATVDLQRADGSGCTGELPDEGNMYSGREVDDAFHHPDVQQALQAHQTYPDELGGTLHSPGHPGSITWATSCRGCLDPPKGVTALRRVLEVVMRNRRLVCPSG
;
A
#
# COMPACT_ATOMS: atom_id res chain seq x y z
N MET A 1 57.56 -2.25 17.46
CA MET A 1 57.15 -0.85 17.16
C MET A 1 57.11 -0.68 15.65
N GLY A 2 55.97 -0.99 15.02
CA GLY A 2 55.79 -0.91 13.57
C GLY A 2 54.79 0.20 13.24
N ARG A 3 55.23 1.21 12.47
CA ARG A 3 54.40 2.31 11.97
C ARG A 3 53.72 1.84 10.69
N ILE A 4 52.38 1.82 10.64
CA ILE A 4 51.62 1.60 9.41
C ILE A 4 51.01 2.94 9.01
N ALA A 5 51.41 3.39 7.83
CA ALA A 5 51.07 4.68 7.24
C ALA A 5 49.63 4.70 6.71
N MET A 6 48.95 5.81 6.98
CA MET A 6 47.69 6.22 6.37
C MET A 6 47.89 6.47 4.87
N THR A 7 46.92 6.04 4.04
CA THR A 7 46.78 6.58 2.69
C THR A 7 45.29 6.77 2.39
N TRP A 8 44.90 8.04 2.38
CA TRP A 8 43.62 8.58 1.98
C TRP A 8 43.47 8.50 0.46
N TRP A 9 42.34 8.03 -0.04
CA TRP A 9 41.91 8.26 -1.43
C TRP A 9 40.59 9.02 -1.41
N GLY A 10 40.66 10.29 -1.81
CA GLY A 10 39.49 11.13 -2.04
C GLY A 10 38.82 10.73 -3.34
N VAL A 11 37.49 10.59 -3.30
CA VAL A 11 36.66 10.47 -4.51
C VAL A 11 35.86 11.77 -4.62
N LEU A 12 36.23 12.59 -5.60
CA LEU A 12 35.39 13.67 -6.12
C LEU A 12 34.16 13.02 -6.77
N LEU A 13 32.95 13.39 -6.35
CA LEU A 13 31.72 13.08 -7.07
C LEU A 13 31.15 14.36 -7.68
N THR A 14 31.05 14.34 -9.01
CA THR A 14 30.63 15.44 -9.88
C THR A 14 29.11 15.62 -9.85
N LEU A 15 28.65 16.85 -9.60
CA LEU A 15 27.25 17.27 -9.70
C LEU A 15 26.87 17.46 -11.18
N ALA A 16 25.87 16.72 -11.68
CA ALA A 16 25.27 16.95 -12.99
C ALA A 16 23.84 17.48 -12.83
N ALA A 17 23.62 18.74 -13.21
CA ALA A 17 22.31 19.35 -13.33
C ALA A 17 21.75 19.05 -14.72
N ALA A 18 20.54 18.50 -14.81
CA ALA A 18 19.79 18.39 -16.05
C ALA A 18 18.53 19.26 -15.97
N ALA A 19 18.48 20.23 -16.88
CA ALA A 19 17.47 21.26 -16.99
C ALA A 19 16.21 20.82 -17.74
N SER A 20 15.15 21.57 -17.47
CA SER A 20 13.86 21.78 -18.14
C SER A 20 13.66 21.27 -19.56
N GLY A 21 12.45 20.76 -19.81
CA GLY A 21 11.86 20.65 -21.14
C GLY A 21 10.33 20.57 -21.12
N CYS A 22 9.65 21.71 -21.01
CA CYS A 22 8.25 21.85 -21.41
C CYS A 22 8.15 21.78 -22.94
N ARG A 23 7.24 20.96 -23.49
CA ARG A 23 6.74 21.12 -24.86
C ARG A 23 5.22 20.99 -24.89
N THR A 24 4.58 22.14 -25.07
CA THR A 24 3.26 22.31 -25.68
C THR A 24 3.38 22.10 -27.20
N THR A 25 2.37 21.47 -27.82
CA THR A 25 2.13 21.58 -29.27
C THR A 25 0.63 21.51 -29.52
N THR A 26 0.15 22.42 -30.37
CA THR A 26 -1.24 22.80 -30.57
C THR A 26 -1.65 22.54 -32.04
N THR A 27 -2.89 22.07 -32.25
CA THR A 27 -3.82 22.21 -33.43
C THR A 27 -3.47 21.57 -34.79
N PRO A 28 -4.44 21.32 -35.72
CA PRO A 28 -5.78 21.92 -35.87
C PRO A 28 -6.98 20.96 -36.14
N ALA A 29 -8.16 21.57 -36.24
CA ALA A 29 -9.49 21.04 -36.53
C ALA A 29 -9.71 20.68 -38.02
N ASP A 30 -10.71 19.83 -38.31
CA ASP A 30 -11.51 19.93 -39.54
C ASP A 30 -12.94 19.40 -39.35
N ASP A 31 -13.83 20.04 -40.11
CA ASP A 31 -15.29 20.06 -40.11
C ASP A 31 -15.97 18.76 -40.56
N GLY A 32 -17.13 18.47 -39.98
CA GLY A 32 -18.01 17.39 -40.42
C GLY A 32 -19.48 17.68 -40.09
N VAL A 33 -20.10 18.59 -40.84
CA VAL A 33 -21.54 18.88 -40.80
C VAL A 33 -22.33 17.73 -41.44
N GLY A 34 -23.30 17.17 -40.72
CA GLY A 34 -24.21 16.14 -41.22
C GLY A 34 -25.55 16.11 -40.46
N SER A 35 -26.54 16.75 -41.08
CA SER A 35 -27.98 16.91 -40.77
C SER A 35 -28.73 15.93 -39.86
N ALA A 36 -29.71 16.55 -39.19
CA ALA A 36 -30.73 16.03 -38.29
C ALA A 36 -31.68 14.97 -38.87
N VAL A 37 -32.16 14.07 -37.99
CA VAL A 37 -33.46 13.37 -38.10
C VAL A 37 -34.13 13.34 -36.71
N ALA A 38 -35.43 13.58 -36.71
CA ALA A 38 -36.33 13.81 -35.57
C ALA A 38 -36.44 12.62 -34.57
N PRO A 39 -36.83 12.88 -33.30
CA PRO A 39 -37.14 11.82 -32.34
C PRO A 39 -38.57 11.29 -32.52
N PRO A 40 -38.79 9.97 -32.52
CA PRO A 40 -40.09 9.40 -32.16
C PRO A 40 -40.09 8.88 -30.72
N ALA A 41 -41.12 9.33 -30.00
CA ALA A 41 -41.94 8.61 -29.03
C ALA A 41 -41.29 7.95 -27.79
N SER A 42 -41.75 8.43 -26.65
CA SER A 42 -41.74 7.81 -25.33
C SER A 42 -42.05 6.30 -25.36
N ALA A 43 -41.16 5.52 -24.75
CA ALA A 43 -41.51 4.28 -24.09
C ALA A 43 -41.09 4.41 -22.62
N SER A 44 -42.06 4.69 -21.76
CA SER A 44 -41.90 4.65 -20.31
C SER A 44 -41.73 3.20 -19.86
N THR A 45 -40.50 2.74 -19.79
CA THR A 45 -40.17 1.52 -19.05
C THR A 45 -40.08 1.88 -17.58
N THR A 46 -41.14 1.58 -16.83
CA THR A 46 -41.09 1.52 -15.36
C THR A 46 -40.18 0.34 -14.97
N ALA A 47 -38.88 0.60 -14.88
CA ALA A 47 -37.93 -0.31 -14.29
C ALA A 47 -38.17 -0.33 -12.77
N ARG A 48 -38.79 -1.40 -12.30
CA ARG A 48 -38.88 -1.76 -10.89
C ARG A 48 -37.46 -1.78 -10.31
N PRO A 49 -37.13 -1.01 -9.24
CA PRO A 49 -35.82 -1.12 -8.63
C PRO A 49 -35.65 -2.54 -8.11
N PRO A 50 -34.50 -3.21 -8.36
CA PRO A 50 -34.18 -4.42 -7.63
C PRO A 50 -34.18 -4.05 -6.14
N ALA A 51 -34.95 -4.79 -5.36
CA ALA A 51 -34.98 -4.66 -3.92
C ALA A 51 -33.53 -4.71 -3.42
N ALA A 52 -33.05 -3.62 -2.83
CA ALA A 52 -31.79 -3.60 -2.12
C ALA A 52 -31.87 -4.65 -1.01
N THR A 53 -31.28 -5.81 -1.24
CA THR A 53 -31.01 -6.75 -0.17
C THR A 53 -30.18 -6.00 0.86
N PRO A 54 -30.62 -5.91 2.12
CA PRO A 54 -29.78 -5.34 3.17
C PRO A 54 -28.51 -6.19 3.23
N SER A 55 -27.36 -5.57 2.94
CA SER A 55 -26.06 -6.14 3.21
C SER A 55 -25.95 -6.27 4.72
N THR A 56 -26.36 -7.42 5.25
CA THR A 56 -26.23 -7.74 6.66
C THR A 56 -24.74 -7.62 7.00
N PRO A 57 -24.31 -6.71 7.89
CA PRO A 57 -22.94 -6.71 8.37
C PRO A 57 -22.71 -8.08 9.01
N ARG A 58 -21.82 -8.88 8.41
CA ARG A 58 -21.46 -10.19 8.93
C ARG A 58 -20.66 -9.95 10.20
N ALA A 59 -21.36 -9.96 11.34
CA ALA A 59 -20.72 -9.98 12.64
C ALA A 59 -19.82 -11.22 12.69
N HIS A 60 -18.50 -11.02 12.66
CA HIS A 60 -17.55 -12.08 12.92
C HIS A 60 -17.70 -12.46 14.40
N PRO A 61 -18.04 -13.73 14.74
CA PRO A 61 -18.09 -14.15 16.12
C PRO A 61 -16.69 -14.01 16.72
N ALA A 62 -16.60 -13.29 17.84
CA ALA A 62 -15.40 -13.23 18.66
C ALA A 62 -15.01 -14.66 19.08
N GLY A 63 -14.03 -15.23 18.39
CA GLY A 63 -13.65 -16.65 18.52
C GLY A 63 -13.40 -17.38 17.20
N SER A 64 -13.66 -16.76 16.04
CA SER A 64 -13.24 -17.34 14.76
C SER A 64 -11.72 -17.43 14.69
N GLU A 65 -11.19 -18.65 14.49
CA GLU A 65 -9.82 -18.89 14.03
C GLU A 65 -9.57 -18.00 12.81
N LEU A 66 -8.96 -16.83 13.05
CA LEU A 66 -8.51 -15.97 11.96
C LEU A 66 -7.57 -16.83 11.11
N GLY A 67 -7.90 -16.96 9.82
CA GLY A 67 -7.08 -17.69 8.87
C GLY A 67 -5.61 -17.24 8.93
N ALA A 68 -4.70 -18.08 8.44
CA ALA A 68 -3.29 -17.74 8.40
C ALA A 68 -3.09 -16.38 7.72
N ALA A 69 -2.37 -15.48 8.38
CA ALA A 69 -2.07 -14.16 7.83
C ALA A 69 -1.16 -14.32 6.59
N SER A 70 -1.41 -13.55 5.53
CA SER A 70 -0.52 -13.50 4.38
C SER A 70 0.76 -12.76 4.71
N PHE A 71 0.66 -11.72 5.55
CA PHE A 71 1.79 -11.01 6.12
C PHE A 71 1.39 -10.31 7.42
N SER A 72 2.40 -9.96 8.22
CA SER A 72 2.30 -9.05 9.35
C SER A 72 3.23 -7.87 9.15
N TYR A 73 2.83 -6.72 9.67
CA TYR A 73 3.57 -5.49 9.60
C TYR A 73 3.52 -4.81 10.97
N VAL A 74 4.69 -4.43 11.48
CA VAL A 74 4.84 -3.81 12.81
C VAL A 74 5.32 -2.37 12.65
N GLU A 75 4.66 -1.42 13.32
CA GLU A 75 5.06 -0.01 13.36
C GLU A 75 4.73 0.58 14.73
N GLY A 76 5.71 1.22 15.38
CA GLY A 76 5.49 1.88 16.67
C GLY A 76 5.00 0.94 17.78
N GLY A 77 5.26 -0.36 17.68
CA GLY A 77 4.78 -1.39 18.61
C GLY A 77 3.40 -1.97 18.27
N ASP A 78 2.66 -1.37 17.33
CA ASP A 78 1.41 -1.95 16.83
C ASP A 78 1.71 -2.98 15.73
N THR A 79 0.95 -4.06 15.70
CA THR A 79 1.04 -5.14 14.71
C THR A 79 -0.24 -5.17 13.88
N LEU A 80 -0.10 -4.95 12.58
CA LEU A 80 -1.14 -5.15 11.58
C LEU A 80 -0.93 -6.50 10.90
N ARG A 81 -1.94 -7.35 10.86
CA ARG A 81 -1.92 -8.64 10.16
C ARG A 81 -2.94 -8.60 9.04
N PHE A 82 -2.50 -8.90 7.82
CA PHE A 82 -3.39 -9.02 6.68
C PHE A 82 -3.76 -10.48 6.46
N ILE A 83 -5.05 -10.76 6.35
CA ILE A 83 -5.63 -12.08 6.18
C ILE A 83 -6.47 -12.04 4.91
N THR A 84 -6.01 -12.80 3.91
CA THR A 84 -6.66 -12.85 2.60
C THR A 84 -8.12 -13.27 2.75
N PRO A 85 -9.04 -12.64 1.99
CA PRO A 85 -8.79 -11.69 0.91
C PRO A 85 -8.79 -10.20 1.29
N ALA A 86 -9.38 -9.82 2.43
CA ALA A 86 -9.56 -8.40 2.76
C ALA A 86 -9.60 -8.12 4.26
N THR A 87 -9.34 -9.11 5.11
CA THR A 87 -9.44 -8.94 6.55
C THR A 87 -8.12 -8.39 7.09
N VAL A 88 -8.20 -7.39 7.96
CA VAL A 88 -7.05 -6.93 8.73
C VAL A 88 -7.34 -6.99 10.21
N ASP A 89 -6.33 -7.46 10.93
CA ASP A 89 -6.31 -7.53 12.38
C ASP A 89 -5.24 -6.55 12.87
N LEU A 90 -5.63 -5.57 13.67
CA LEU A 90 -4.70 -4.64 14.32
C LEU A 90 -4.63 -5.02 15.80
N GLN A 91 -3.43 -5.38 16.25
CA GLN A 91 -3.09 -5.52 17.65
C GLN A 91 -2.21 -4.34 18.06
N ARG A 92 -2.62 -3.59 19.07
CA ARG A 92 -1.90 -2.41 19.55
C ARG A 92 -0.88 -2.79 20.61
N ALA A 93 0.09 -1.90 20.82
CA ALA A 93 1.14 -2.08 21.83
C ALA A 93 0.58 -2.21 23.27
N ASP A 94 -0.59 -1.63 23.55
CA ASP A 94 -1.29 -1.73 24.85
C ASP A 94 -2.04 -3.05 25.06
N GLY A 95 -2.00 -3.96 24.08
CA GLY A 95 -2.69 -5.24 24.10
C GLY A 95 -4.15 -5.19 23.61
N SER A 96 -4.70 -4.00 23.36
CA SER A 96 -6.00 -3.86 22.69
C SER A 96 -5.88 -4.27 21.22
N GLY A 97 -7.00 -4.67 20.62
CA GLY A 97 -6.99 -5.06 19.22
C GLY A 97 -8.37 -5.12 18.62
N CYS A 98 -8.40 -5.19 17.31
CA CYS A 98 -9.62 -5.21 16.52
C CYS A 98 -9.37 -5.94 15.21
N THR A 99 -10.41 -6.57 14.71
CA THR A 99 -10.42 -7.20 13.40
C THR A 99 -11.51 -6.55 12.56
N GLY A 100 -11.25 -6.33 11.27
CA GLY A 100 -12.30 -5.92 10.34
C GLY A 100 -11.90 -6.07 8.89
N GLU A 101 -12.89 -6.04 8.01
CA GLU A 101 -12.69 -6.11 6.56
C GLU A 101 -12.31 -4.73 6.00
N LEU A 102 -11.38 -4.71 5.06
CA LEU A 102 -11.10 -3.54 4.22
C LEU A 102 -12.25 -3.39 3.22
N PRO A 103 -12.76 -2.18 3.00
CA PRO A 103 -13.85 -1.99 2.06
C PRO A 103 -13.36 -2.23 0.63
N ASP A 104 -14.21 -2.79 -0.22
CA ASP A 104 -13.89 -2.95 -1.66
C ASP A 104 -13.90 -1.62 -2.43
N GLU A 105 -14.58 -0.60 -1.89
CA GLU A 105 -14.70 0.73 -2.47
C GLU A 105 -14.57 1.82 -1.40
N GLY A 106 -13.96 2.96 -1.74
CA GLY A 106 -13.96 4.16 -0.89
C GLY A 106 -12.59 4.84 -0.77
N ASN A 107 -12.39 5.56 0.33
CA ASN A 107 -11.17 6.34 0.61
C ASN A 107 -10.03 5.50 1.21
N MET A 108 -10.14 4.18 1.18
CA MET A 108 -9.15 3.23 1.71
C MET A 108 -8.78 2.22 0.63
N TYR A 109 -7.58 1.66 0.75
CA TYR A 109 -7.15 0.55 -0.10
C TYR A 109 -8.02 -0.68 0.18
N SER A 110 -8.52 -1.27 -0.89
CA SER A 110 -9.24 -2.54 -0.86
C SER A 110 -8.32 -3.69 -0.48
N GLY A 111 -8.90 -4.80 -0.01
CA GLY A 111 -8.13 -6.02 0.25
C GLY A 111 -7.31 -6.47 -0.95
N ARG A 112 -7.88 -6.34 -2.16
CA ARG A 112 -7.21 -6.65 -3.42
C ARG A 112 -6.01 -5.75 -3.69
N GLU A 113 -6.13 -4.44 -3.50
CA GLU A 113 -5.00 -3.52 -3.71
C GLU A 113 -3.86 -3.77 -2.73
N VAL A 114 -4.19 -4.12 -1.47
CA VAL A 114 -3.18 -4.52 -0.48
C VAL A 114 -2.47 -5.81 -0.91
N ASP A 115 -3.24 -6.80 -1.36
CA ASP A 115 -2.72 -8.08 -1.83
C ASP A 115 -1.84 -7.92 -3.09
N ASP A 116 -2.30 -7.16 -4.08
CA ASP A 116 -1.56 -6.87 -5.32
C ASP A 116 -0.24 -6.13 -5.01
N ALA A 117 -0.28 -5.16 -4.08
CA ALA A 117 0.93 -4.44 -3.66
C ALA A 117 1.92 -5.36 -2.94
N PHE A 118 1.45 -6.30 -2.12
CA PHE A 118 2.30 -7.27 -1.44
C PHE A 118 2.93 -8.26 -2.42
N HIS A 119 2.19 -8.72 -3.43
CA HIS A 119 2.69 -9.64 -4.45
C HIS A 119 3.55 -8.96 -5.55
N HIS A 120 3.80 -7.65 -5.44
CA HIS A 120 4.68 -6.96 -6.38
C HIS A 120 6.09 -7.58 -6.40
N PRO A 121 6.72 -7.79 -7.58
CA PRO A 121 8.03 -8.46 -7.69
C PRO A 121 9.13 -7.80 -6.84
N ASP A 122 9.20 -6.46 -6.84
CA ASP A 122 10.15 -5.72 -5.99
C ASP A 122 10.00 -6.05 -4.50
N VAL A 123 8.76 -6.22 -4.01
CA VAL A 123 8.47 -6.54 -2.61
C VAL A 123 8.91 -7.97 -2.32
N GLN A 124 8.53 -8.91 -3.18
CA GLN A 124 8.90 -10.32 -3.01
C GLN A 124 10.42 -10.51 -3.02
N GLN A 125 11.13 -9.80 -3.90
CA GLN A 125 12.59 -9.81 -3.94
C GLN A 125 13.19 -9.17 -2.68
N ALA A 126 12.68 -8.01 -2.25
CA ALA A 126 13.16 -7.33 -1.05
C ALA A 126 12.95 -8.17 0.22
N LEU A 127 11.81 -8.85 0.31
CA LEU A 127 11.48 -9.76 1.39
C LEU A 127 12.49 -10.90 1.46
N GLN A 128 12.72 -11.60 0.34
CA GLN A 128 13.70 -12.70 0.25
C GLN A 128 15.12 -12.26 0.60
N ALA A 129 15.49 -11.01 0.28
CA ALA A 129 16.81 -10.46 0.52
C ALA A 129 17.00 -9.81 1.91
N HIS A 130 16.00 -9.87 2.80
CA HIS A 130 16.05 -9.26 4.13
C HIS A 130 16.40 -7.76 4.12
N GLN A 131 15.83 -7.02 3.18
CA GLN A 131 16.28 -5.66 2.90
C GLN A 131 15.89 -4.66 3.97
N THR A 132 16.75 -3.65 4.16
CA THR A 132 16.51 -2.51 5.04
C THR A 132 16.52 -1.21 4.25
N TYR A 133 15.49 -0.40 4.44
CA TYR A 133 15.28 0.89 3.77
C TYR A 133 15.16 2.02 4.81
N PRO A 134 15.53 3.27 4.48
CA PRO A 134 15.32 4.40 5.37
C PRO A 134 13.83 4.78 5.38
N ASP A 135 13.33 5.18 6.54
CA ASP A 135 11.95 5.66 6.72
C ASP A 135 11.84 6.51 7.98
N GLU A 136 10.87 7.42 8.09
CA GLU A 136 10.74 8.28 9.27
C GLU A 136 10.04 7.60 10.46
N LEU A 137 9.10 6.70 10.20
CA LEU A 137 8.28 6.02 11.21
C LEU A 137 8.88 4.66 11.59
N GLY A 138 9.61 4.07 10.65
CA GLY A 138 10.18 2.74 10.76
C GLY A 138 9.11 1.65 10.69
N GLY A 139 9.54 0.41 10.85
CA GLY A 139 8.65 -0.74 10.93
C GLY A 139 9.21 -1.97 10.23
N THR A 140 8.54 -3.10 10.39
CA THR A 140 9.03 -4.37 9.84
C THR A 140 7.87 -5.17 9.28
N LEU A 141 8.03 -5.66 8.05
CA LEU A 141 7.10 -6.58 7.41
C LEU A 141 7.68 -7.99 7.36
N HIS A 142 6.83 -8.96 7.71
CA HIS A 142 7.10 -10.39 7.69
C HIS A 142 5.97 -11.13 6.97
N SER A 143 6.28 -12.23 6.29
CA SER A 143 5.26 -13.07 5.66
C SER A 143 5.42 -14.52 6.09
N PRO A 144 4.35 -15.18 6.55
CA PRO A 144 4.38 -16.62 6.80
C PRO A 144 4.75 -17.39 5.53
N GLY A 145 5.72 -18.29 5.63
CA GLY A 145 6.24 -19.04 4.48
C GLY A 145 7.47 -18.42 3.82
N HIS A 146 7.84 -17.19 4.20
CA HIS A 146 9.12 -16.58 3.81
C HIS A 146 9.98 -16.35 5.06
N PRO A 147 11.24 -16.84 5.09
CA PRO A 147 12.16 -16.50 6.18
C PRO A 147 12.52 -15.01 6.16
N GLY A 148 12.32 -14.37 5.01
CA GLY A 148 12.58 -12.98 4.69
C GLY A 148 11.83 -11.94 5.51
N SER A 149 12.35 -10.71 5.51
CA SER A 149 11.71 -9.53 6.11
C SER A 149 12.04 -8.26 5.33
N ILE A 150 11.15 -7.28 5.35
CA ILE A 150 11.49 -5.92 4.91
C ILE A 150 11.49 -5.03 6.14
N THR A 151 12.59 -4.35 6.39
CA THR A 151 12.73 -3.42 7.52
C THR A 151 12.81 -1.99 7.01
N TRP A 152 12.02 -1.11 7.60
CA TRP A 152 12.12 0.33 7.45
C TRP A 152 12.75 0.88 8.73
N ALA A 153 13.90 1.54 8.62
CA ALA A 153 14.68 2.00 9.76
C ALA A 153 14.64 3.53 9.86
N THR A 154 14.36 4.04 11.06
CA THR A 154 14.40 5.48 11.40
C THR A 154 15.80 6.09 11.33
N SER A 155 16.81 5.24 11.45
CA SER A 155 18.19 5.60 11.23
C SER A 155 18.92 4.42 10.62
N CYS A 156 19.60 4.63 9.50
CA CYS A 156 20.53 3.66 8.97
C CYS A 156 21.66 4.33 8.19
N ARG A 157 22.85 3.72 8.26
CA ARG A 157 23.97 4.09 7.42
C ARG A 157 24.08 3.07 6.29
N GLY A 158 23.99 3.54 5.05
CA GLY A 158 24.12 2.69 3.88
C GLY A 158 22.90 1.83 3.57
N CYS A 159 21.69 2.24 3.99
CA CYS A 159 20.50 1.64 3.41
C CYS A 159 20.44 1.91 1.92
N LEU A 160 19.78 0.98 1.22
CA LEU A 160 19.42 1.15 -0.17
C LEU A 160 18.21 2.10 -0.27
N ASP A 161 18.07 2.76 -1.42
CA ASP A 161 16.81 3.41 -1.77
C ASP A 161 15.73 2.34 -2.04
N PRO A 162 14.51 2.50 -1.51
CA PRO A 162 13.44 1.54 -1.75
C PRO A 162 13.04 1.54 -3.23
N PRO A 163 12.90 0.36 -3.86
CA PRO A 163 12.34 0.28 -5.20
C PRO A 163 10.86 0.67 -5.19
N LYS A 164 10.33 1.04 -6.35
CA LYS A 164 8.97 1.60 -6.49
C LYS A 164 7.89 0.73 -5.86
N GLY A 165 7.96 -0.60 -6.03
CA GLY A 165 7.00 -1.52 -5.43
C GLY A 165 7.02 -1.50 -3.90
N VAL A 166 8.21 -1.44 -3.29
CA VAL A 166 8.36 -1.35 -1.83
C VAL A 166 7.85 -0.01 -1.30
N THR A 167 8.12 1.09 -2.02
CA THR A 167 7.56 2.41 -1.67
C THR A 167 6.04 2.42 -1.76
N ALA A 168 5.46 1.80 -2.78
CA ALA A 168 4.01 1.71 -2.94
C ALA A 168 3.37 0.90 -1.81
N LEU A 169 3.91 -0.29 -1.51
CA LEU A 169 3.43 -1.12 -0.39
C LEU A 169 3.53 -0.36 0.94
N ARG A 170 4.65 0.32 1.20
CA ARG A 170 4.83 1.12 2.43
C ARG A 170 3.70 2.13 2.61
N ARG A 171 3.34 2.88 1.56
CA ARG A 171 2.24 3.85 1.61
C ARG A 171 0.90 3.19 1.90
N VAL A 172 0.65 2.02 1.31
CA VAL A 172 -0.58 1.25 1.57
C VAL A 172 -0.68 0.87 3.04
N LEU A 173 0.40 0.30 3.60
CA LEU A 173 0.45 -0.14 4.99
C LEU A 173 0.26 1.01 5.98
N GLU A 174 0.89 2.16 5.74
CA GLU A 174 0.74 3.35 6.57
C GLU A 174 -0.69 3.85 6.60
N VAL A 175 -1.35 3.91 5.43
CA VAL A 175 -2.75 4.33 5.32
C VAL A 175 -3.66 3.34 6.03
N VAL A 176 -3.49 2.04 5.81
CA VAL A 176 -4.31 1.00 6.45
C VAL A 176 -4.14 1.04 7.97
N MET A 177 -2.90 1.09 8.46
CA MET A 177 -2.62 1.11 9.89
C MET A 177 -3.17 2.39 10.55
N ARG A 178 -2.96 3.56 9.94
CA ARG A 178 -3.52 4.83 10.44
C ARG A 178 -5.05 4.78 10.53
N ASN A 179 -5.72 4.29 9.49
CA ASN A 179 -7.18 4.18 9.50
C ASN A 179 -7.67 3.18 10.55
N ARG A 180 -7.00 2.04 10.71
CA ARG A 180 -7.36 1.07 11.74
C ARG A 180 -7.19 1.62 13.15
N ARG A 181 -6.12 2.38 13.42
CA ARG A 181 -5.94 3.08 14.70
C ARG A 181 -7.09 4.06 15.02
N LEU A 182 -7.73 4.64 14.01
CA LEU A 182 -8.87 5.56 14.19
C LEU A 182 -10.18 4.83 14.45
N VAL A 183 -10.39 3.69 13.79
CA VAL A 183 -11.63 2.90 13.92
C VAL A 183 -11.62 2.02 15.18
N CYS A 184 -10.45 1.60 15.62
CA CYS A 184 -10.30 0.66 16.73
C CYS A 184 -10.20 1.41 18.06
N PRO A 185 -11.19 1.27 18.95
CA PRO A 185 -11.17 1.96 20.23
C PRO A 185 -9.97 1.47 21.05
N SER A 186 -9.21 2.41 21.60
CA SER A 186 -8.29 2.12 22.70
C SER A 186 -9.13 1.70 23.91
N GLY A 187 -8.92 0.47 24.38
CA GLY A 187 -9.62 -0.12 25.51
C GLY A 187 -9.31 0.54 26.85
#